data_AF-A0A3L7W925-F1
#
_entry.id   AF-A0A3L7W925-F1
#
_cell.length_a   1.000
_cell.length_b   1.000
_cell.length_c   1.000
_cell.angle_alpha   90.00
_cell.angle_beta   90.00
_cell.angle_gamma   90.00
#
_symmetry.space_group_name_H-M   'P 1'
#
loop_
_entity.id
_entity.type
_entity.pdbx_description
1 polymer ?
#
loop_
_entity_poly.entity_id
_entity_poly.type
_entity_poly.pdbx_seq_one_letter_code
_entity_poly.pdbx_strand_id
1 'polypeptide(L)'
;MLFRRLTSLPGVAIALFAGSAWALAADRIAHRLGVHEPAPAVGLLAGVLIALALWRRDVADTLEASVQRMRCPSCGGALTSTHEHAGDVHPGGLREWDCASCGFAHVAPLTCADCGP
;
A
#
# COMPACT_ATOMS: atom_id res chain seq x y z
N MET A 1 -20.45 -5.45 -9.54
CA MET A 1 -19.52 -4.45 -8.95
C MET A 1 -18.05 -4.84 -9.25
N LEU A 2 -17.65 -4.95 -10.53
CA LEU A 2 -16.32 -5.49 -10.91
C LEU A 2 -15.37 -4.47 -11.55
N PHE A 3 -15.74 -3.19 -11.63
CA PHE A 3 -15.06 -2.23 -12.53
C PHE A 3 -14.36 -1.03 -11.87
N ARG A 4 -14.17 -1.01 -10.55
CA ARG A 4 -13.54 0.14 -9.87
C ARG A 4 -12.10 -0.08 -9.38
N ARG A 5 -11.41 -1.11 -9.88
CA ARG A 5 -10.01 -1.45 -9.52
C ARG A 5 -8.94 -0.92 -10.50
N LEU A 6 -9.27 0.00 -11.40
CA LEU A 6 -8.33 0.47 -12.44
C LEU A 6 -7.52 1.74 -12.06
N THR A 7 -7.76 2.37 -10.91
CA THR A 7 -7.07 3.64 -10.58
C THR A 7 -5.64 3.49 -10.05
N SER A 8 -5.21 2.28 -9.67
CA SER A 8 -3.85 2.01 -9.17
C SER A 8 -2.89 1.44 -10.22
N LEU A 9 -3.38 1.20 -11.43
CA LEU A 9 -2.57 0.73 -12.56
C LEU A 9 -1.45 1.68 -13.03
N PRO A 10 -1.57 3.02 -13.01
CA PRO A 10 -0.56 3.86 -13.65
C PRO A 10 0.78 3.81 -12.90
N GLY A 11 0.78 3.83 -11.56
CA GLY A 11 2.03 3.80 -10.78
C GLY A 11 2.80 2.49 -10.92
N VAL A 12 2.10 1.37 -10.83
CA VAL A 12 2.71 0.03 -11.00
C VAL A 12 3.19 -0.17 -12.44
N ALA A 13 2.39 0.24 -13.43
CA ALA A 13 2.79 0.18 -14.83
C ALA A 13 4.05 1.00 -15.10
N ILE A 14 4.12 2.24 -14.61
CA ILE A 14 5.31 3.10 -14.76
C ILE A 14 6.55 2.46 -14.15
N ALA A 15 6.46 1.91 -12.93
CA ALA A 15 7.59 1.26 -12.27
C ALA A 15 8.08 0.02 -13.04
N LEU A 16 7.16 -0.82 -13.52
CA LEU A 16 7.50 -1.99 -14.35
C LEU A 16 8.12 -1.58 -15.69
N PHE A 17 7.56 -0.56 -16.35
CA PHE A 17 8.11 -0.02 -17.60
C PHE A 17 9.52 0.56 -17.39
N ALA A 18 9.74 1.34 -16.33
CA ALA A 18 11.05 1.89 -16.02
C ALA A 18 12.07 0.78 -15.73
N GLY A 19 11.71 -0.22 -14.92
CA GLY A 19 12.58 -1.37 -14.62
C GLY A 19 12.92 -2.21 -15.85
N SER A 20 11.94 -2.49 -16.72
CA SER A 20 12.17 -3.25 -17.95
C SER A 20 12.97 -2.46 -19.00
N ALA A 21 12.71 -1.15 -19.14
CA ALA A 21 13.51 -0.29 -20.00
C ALA A 21 14.97 -0.22 -19.54
N TRP A 22 15.21 -0.10 -18.23
CA TRP A 22 16.55 -0.11 -17.68
C TRP A 22 17.26 -1.46 -17.87
N ALA A 23 16.57 -2.59 -17.64
CA ALA A 23 17.14 -3.91 -17.85
C ALA A 23 17.59 -4.13 -19.29
N LEU A 24 16.78 -3.71 -20.27
CA LEU A 24 17.12 -3.79 -21.70
C LEU A 24 18.29 -2.87 -22.07
N ALA A 25 18.37 -1.68 -21.48
CA ALA A 25 19.48 -0.75 -21.68
C ALA A 25 20.79 -1.33 -21.09
N ALA A 26 20.73 -1.87 -19.88
CA ALA A 26 21.86 -2.50 -19.20
C ALA A 26 22.38 -3.73 -19.97
N ASP A 27 21.48 -4.58 -20.47
CA ASP A 27 21.83 -5.76 -21.26
C ASP A 27 22.57 -5.38 -22.56
N ARG A 28 22.08 -4.35 -23.29
CA ARG A 28 22.76 -3.84 -24.49
C ARG A 28 24.14 -3.25 -24.20
N ILE A 29 24.31 -2.58 -23.05
CA ILE A 29 25.59 -2.01 -22.64
C ILE A 29 26.56 -3.12 -22.22
N ALA A 30 26.09 -4.10 -21.45
CA ALA A 30 26.86 -5.27 -21.01
C ALA A 30 27.38 -6.08 -22.20
N HIS A 31 26.52 -6.33 -23.20
CA HIS A 31 26.91 -7.00 -24.44
C HIS A 31 27.99 -6.25 -25.23
N ARG A 32 27.98 -4.91 -25.22
CA ARG A 32 29.02 -4.10 -25.90
C ARG A 32 30.35 -4.09 -25.15
N LEU A 33 30.31 -4.22 -23.82
CA LEU A 33 31.49 -4.16 -22.97
C LEU A 33 32.11 -5.56 -22.71
N GLY A 34 31.44 -6.64 -23.14
CA GLY A 34 31.91 -8.02 -22.93
C GLY A 34 31.85 -8.45 -21.46
N VAL A 35 31.13 -7.71 -20.62
CA VAL A 35 31.04 -7.94 -19.19
C VAL A 35 29.77 -8.73 -18.91
N HIS A 36 29.90 -10.01 -18.57
CA HIS A 36 28.79 -10.88 -18.15
C HIS A 36 28.42 -10.67 -16.67
N GLU A 37 28.28 -9.42 -16.23
CA GLU A 37 27.99 -9.08 -14.84
C GLU A 37 26.48 -9.09 -14.53
N PRO A 38 26.07 -9.26 -13.25
CA PRO A 38 24.68 -9.37 -12.83
C PRO A 38 23.86 -8.06 -12.91
N ALA A 39 24.40 -7.00 -13.52
CA ALA A 39 23.77 -5.68 -13.62
C ALA A 39 22.30 -5.69 -14.12
N PRO A 40 21.89 -6.44 -15.16
CA PRO A 40 20.50 -6.47 -15.58
C PRO A 40 19.58 -7.17 -14.55
N ALA A 41 20.08 -8.20 -13.86
CA ALA A 41 19.33 -8.88 -12.81
C ALA A 41 19.07 -7.96 -11.61
N VAL A 42 20.06 -7.15 -11.22
CA VAL A 42 19.91 -6.13 -10.16
C VAL A 42 18.88 -5.08 -10.56
N GLY A 43 18.91 -4.61 -11.81
CA GLY A 43 17.95 -3.63 -12.33
C GLY A 43 16.50 -4.14 -12.29
N LEU A 44 16.28 -5.39 -12.73
CA LEU A 44 14.95 -6.02 -12.65
C LEU A 44 14.48 -6.18 -11.21
N LEU A 45 15.36 -6.67 -10.31
CA LEU A 45 15.03 -6.83 -8.90
C LEU A 45 14.64 -5.48 -8.26
N ALA A 46 15.43 -4.44 -8.51
CA ALA A 46 15.12 -3.08 -8.03
C ALA A 46 13.77 -2.59 -8.55
N GLY A 47 13.46 -2.79 -9.84
CA GLY A 47 12.16 -2.44 -10.42
C GLY A 47 10.99 -3.16 -9.75
N VAL A 48 11.12 -4.46 -9.49
CA VAL A 48 10.11 -5.27 -8.78
C VAL A 48 9.90 -4.77 -7.35
N LEU A 49 10.98 -4.49 -6.62
CA LEU A 49 10.90 -3.98 -5.25
C LEU A 49 10.20 -2.62 -5.17
N ILE A 50 10.50 -1.71 -6.12
CA ILE A 50 9.85 -0.41 -6.21
C ILE A 50 8.35 -0.57 -6.53
N ALA A 51 8.01 -1.41 -7.51
CA ALA A 51 6.62 -1.67 -7.85
C ALA A 51 5.82 -2.23 -6.67
N LEU A 52 6.41 -3.16 -5.90
CA LEU A 52 5.79 -3.72 -4.68
C LEU A 52 5.61 -2.65 -3.60
N ALA A 53 6.60 -1.77 -3.40
CA ALA A 53 6.50 -0.69 -2.43
C ALA A 53 5.38 0.30 -2.77
N LEU A 54 5.27 0.68 -4.04
CA LEU A 54 4.20 1.56 -4.53
C LEU A 54 2.83 0.91 -4.39
N TRP A 55 2.71 -0.37 -4.74
CA TRP A 55 1.46 -1.11 -4.56
C TRP A 55 1.05 -1.22 -3.09
N ARG A 56 1.98 -1.52 -2.18
CA ARG A 56 1.69 -1.58 -0.74
C ARG A 56 1.22 -0.22 -0.20
N ARG A 57 1.83 0.87 -0.67
CA ARG A 57 1.44 2.23 -0.30
C ARG A 57 0.02 2.55 -0.79
N ASP A 58 -0.29 2.28 -2.04
CA ASP A 58 -1.63 2.51 -2.62
C ASP A 58 -2.73 1.72 -1.89
N VAL A 59 -2.44 0.47 -1.51
CA VAL A 59 -3.36 -0.34 -0.68
C VAL A 59 -3.59 0.30 0.68
N ALA A 60 -2.53 0.80 1.34
CA ALA A 60 -2.64 1.48 2.63
C ALA A 60 -3.44 2.79 2.52
N ASP A 61 -3.18 3.60 1.50
CA ASP A 61 -3.89 4.86 1.24
C ASP A 61 -5.39 4.59 0.96
N THR A 62 -5.70 3.52 0.23
CA THR A 62 -7.09 3.12 -0.05
C THR A 62 -7.81 2.64 1.20
N LEU A 63 -7.13 1.88 2.06
CA LEU A 63 -7.66 1.43 3.35
C LEU A 63 -8.00 2.65 4.22
N GLU A 64 -7.04 3.56 4.40
CA GLU A 64 -7.20 4.78 5.19
C GLU A 64 -8.37 5.62 4.67
N ALA A 65 -8.42 5.89 3.36
CA ALA A 65 -9.51 6.66 2.75
C ALA A 65 -10.88 5.97 2.86
N SER A 66 -10.93 4.64 2.97
CA SER A 66 -12.19 3.91 3.17
C SER A 66 -12.66 3.99 4.62
N VAL A 67 -11.72 3.84 5.56
CA VAL A 67 -11.93 3.97 7.00
C VAL A 67 -12.39 5.39 7.35
N GLN A 68 -11.75 6.44 6.81
CA GLN A 68 -12.17 7.84 7.00
C GLN A 68 -13.59 8.12 6.47
N ARG A 69 -14.03 7.38 5.45
CA ARG A 69 -15.39 7.47 4.90
C ARG A 69 -16.38 6.53 5.59
N MET A 70 -15.98 5.83 6.64
CA MET A 70 -16.77 4.83 7.36
C MET A 70 -17.34 3.75 6.42
N ARG A 71 -16.56 3.35 5.42
CA ARG A 71 -16.91 2.29 4.46
C ARG A 71 -15.89 1.17 4.49
N CYS A 72 -16.39 -0.06 4.49
CA CYS A 72 -15.55 -1.25 4.49
C CYS A 72 -14.80 -1.35 3.15
N PRO A 73 -13.45 -1.45 3.16
CA PRO A 73 -12.66 -1.59 1.94
C PRO A 73 -12.88 -2.94 1.22
N SER A 74 -13.39 -3.95 1.94
CA SER A 74 -13.63 -5.30 1.40
C SER A 74 -14.97 -5.39 0.66
N CYS A 75 -16.08 -5.04 1.32
CA CYS A 75 -17.43 -5.22 0.77
C CYS A 75 -18.18 -3.92 0.45
N GLY A 76 -17.64 -2.76 0.85
CA GLY A 76 -18.29 -1.45 0.67
C GLY A 76 -19.43 -1.14 1.66
N GLY A 77 -19.72 -2.05 2.61
CA GLY A 77 -20.70 -1.87 3.68
C GLY A 77 -20.28 -0.79 4.69
N ALA A 78 -21.19 -0.40 5.59
CA ALA A 78 -20.89 0.56 6.64
C ALA A 78 -19.91 -0.05 7.66
N LEU A 79 -18.99 0.79 8.16
CA LEU A 79 -18.17 0.47 9.31
C LEU A 79 -18.80 1.03 10.59
N THR A 80 -18.62 0.32 11.68
CA THR A 80 -18.77 0.84 13.04
C THR A 80 -17.38 1.08 13.61
N SER A 81 -17.21 2.11 14.43
CA SER A 81 -15.94 2.37 15.11
C SER A 81 -16.14 2.43 16.61
N THR A 82 -15.25 1.79 17.35
CA THR A 82 -15.08 1.94 18.79
C THR A 82 -13.70 2.52 19.05
N HIS A 83 -13.57 3.30 20.11
CA HIS A 83 -12.25 3.77 20.55
C HIS A 83 -12.10 3.55 22.04
N GLU A 84 -10.91 3.13 22.43
CA GLU A 84 -10.48 3.09 23.82
C GLU A 84 -9.71 4.39 24.10
N HIS A 85 -10.06 5.06 25.20
CA HIS A 85 -9.29 6.21 25.66
C HIS A 85 -8.01 5.74 26.37
N ALA A 86 -6.91 6.49 26.22
CA ALA A 86 -5.66 6.18 26.89
C ALA A 86 -5.89 6.05 28.42
N GLY A 87 -5.40 4.96 29.01
CA GLY A 87 -5.46 4.71 30.45
C GLY A 87 -4.12 4.93 31.13
N ASP A 88 -4.11 4.94 32.46
CA ASP A 88 -2.91 5.21 33.29
C ASP A 88 -1.72 4.27 33.04
N VAL A 89 -1.97 3.11 32.42
CA VAL A 89 -0.97 2.06 32.16
C VAL A 89 -0.48 2.08 30.70
N HIS A 90 -1.24 2.66 29.77
CA HIS A 90 -0.91 2.69 28.34
C HIS A 90 -1.14 4.10 27.77
N PRO A 91 -0.07 4.88 27.55
CA PRO A 91 -0.17 6.19 26.91
C PRO A 91 -0.43 6.02 25.41
N GLY A 92 -1.69 5.74 25.06
CA GLY A 92 -2.16 5.54 23.69
C GLY A 92 -3.46 4.75 23.69
N GLY A 93 -4.53 5.34 23.15
CA GLY A 93 -5.77 4.61 22.91
C GLY A 93 -5.64 3.75 21.65
N LEU A 94 -6.60 2.86 21.44
CA LEU A 94 -6.77 2.17 20.16
C LEU A 94 -8.11 2.59 19.55
N ARG A 95 -8.15 2.74 18.23
CA ARG A 95 -9.39 2.81 17.47
C ARG A 95 -9.57 1.52 16.70
N GLU A 96 -10.74 0.92 16.86
CA GLU A 96 -11.13 -0.29 16.14
C GLU A 96 -12.28 0.05 15.19
N TRP A 97 -12.27 -0.59 14.03
CA TRP A 97 -13.33 -0.51 13.03
C TRP A 97 -13.77 -1.90 12.61
N ASP A 98 -15.07 -2.12 12.62
CA ASP A 98 -15.68 -3.41 12.32
C ASP A 98 -16.73 -3.28 11.22
N CYS A 99 -16.81 -4.30 10.38
CA CYS A 99 -17.87 -4.44 9.38
C CYS A 99 -18.72 -5.67 9.67
N ALA A 100 -19.94 -5.45 10.17
CA ALA A 100 -20.90 -6.53 10.41
C ALA A 100 -21.26 -7.33 9.14
N SER A 101 -21.12 -6.75 7.95
CA SER A 101 -21.51 -7.41 6.70
C SER A 101 -20.50 -8.45 6.19
N CYS A 102 -19.21 -8.32 6.53
CA CYS A 102 -18.17 -9.22 6.00
C CYS A 102 -17.11 -9.64 7.03
N GLY A 103 -17.23 -9.21 8.29
CA GLY A 103 -16.27 -9.54 9.36
C GLY A 103 -14.91 -8.86 9.22
N PHE A 104 -14.79 -7.83 8.37
CA PHE A 104 -13.59 -7.02 8.31
C PHE A 104 -13.40 -6.29 9.64
N ALA A 105 -12.20 -6.41 10.22
CA ALA A 105 -11.77 -5.69 11.43
C ALA A 105 -10.44 -4.97 11.15
N HIS A 106 -10.28 -3.77 11.67
CA HIS A 106 -9.06 -2.98 11.57
C HIS A 106 -8.82 -2.22 12.86
N VAL A 107 -7.55 -2.13 13.29
CA VAL A 107 -7.16 -1.42 14.51
C VAL A 107 -6.03 -0.45 14.16
N ALA A 108 -6.12 0.78 14.66
CA ALA A 108 -5.06 1.78 14.56
C ALA A 108 -4.79 2.42 15.93
N PRO A 109 -3.55 2.85 16.19
CA PRO A 109 -3.26 3.65 17.38
C PRO A 109 -4.02 4.98 17.32
N LEU A 110 -4.63 5.34 18.44
CA LEU A 110 -5.28 6.62 18.65
C LEU A 110 -4.27 7.58 19.29
N THR A 111 -4.04 8.72 18.67
CA THR A 111 -3.25 9.80 19.28
C THR A 111 -4.17 10.79 19.97
N CYS A 112 -3.67 11.54 20.96
CA CYS A 112 -4.46 12.57 21.64
C CYS A 112 -4.97 13.66 20.67
N ALA A 113 -4.32 13.84 19.52
CA ALA A 113 -4.79 14.74 18.46
C ALA A 113 -6.09 14.27 17.78
N ASP A 114 -6.37 12.96 17.80
CA ASP A 114 -7.54 12.34 17.16
C ASP A 114 -8.82 12.43 18.02
N CYS A 115 -8.68 12.78 19.29
CA CYS A 115 -9.79 13.02 20.22
C CYS A 115 -10.29 14.47 20.20
N GLY A 116 -9.49 15.40 19.66
CA GLY A 116 -9.72 16.85 19.79
C GLY A 116 -9.46 17.38 21.23
N PRO A 117 -9.44 18.71 21.43
CA PRO A 117 -9.57 19.29 22.77
C PRO A 117 -10.94 18.99 23.40
#